data_AF-A0A3N5FTE4-F1
#
_entry.id   AF-A0A3N5FTE4-F1
#
_cell.length_a   1.000
_cell.length_b   1.000
_cell.length_c   1.000
_cell.angle_alpha   90.00
_cell.angle_beta   90.00
_cell.angle_gamma   90.00
#
_symmetry.space_group_name_H-M   'P 1'
#
loop_
_entity.id
_entity.type
_entity.pdbx_description
1 polymer ?
#
loop_
_entity_poly.entity_id
_entity_poly.type
_entity_poly.pdbx_seq_one_letter_code
_entity_poly.pdbx_strand_id
1 'polypeptide(L)'
;MSEHFVKRNEPPQGLSSFTRIRLGWIKAEQAAIVRPGETKCAFLAPLAKGGETLVVKIPLSGGQYYLVENRQPIGSDRILPDTGLLVLKVDTEAQEGSGTVKIMDADPSAYHFSRAAFKLVMGSGNNYFEDPSNGIVIIPLWVEGGKQGVLITTPDKGREALDAAIKIQKLISSFPEPRPKGRAVQIEKCRTLFKSIAFSEAGALARKGID
;
A
#
# COMPACT_ATOMS: atom_id res chain seq x y z
N MET A 1 10.23 -4.93 -7.77
CA MET A 1 9.93 -6.06 -8.68
C MET A 1 10.95 -6.02 -9.80
N SER A 2 12.12 -6.62 -9.60
CA SER A 2 13.10 -6.74 -10.69
C SER A 2 12.93 -8.13 -11.29
N GLU A 3 11.85 -8.28 -12.05
CA GLU A 3 11.73 -9.39 -12.98
C GLU A 3 12.11 -8.83 -14.35
N HIS A 4 13.41 -8.89 -14.65
CA HIS A 4 13.89 -8.50 -15.96
C HIS A 4 13.34 -9.47 -17.01
N PHE A 5 13.03 -8.95 -18.20
CA PHE A 5 12.53 -9.73 -19.34
C PHE A 5 11.15 -10.37 -19.18
N VAL A 6 10.26 -9.83 -18.32
CA VAL A 6 8.80 -10.14 -18.37
C VAL A 6 8.29 -10.09 -19.82
N LYS A 7 8.78 -9.12 -20.60
CA LYS A 7 8.75 -9.15 -22.06
C LYS A 7 10.15 -8.87 -22.60
N ARG A 8 10.71 -9.80 -23.38
CA ARG A 8 12.10 -9.74 -23.88
C ARG A 8 12.44 -8.46 -24.65
N ASN A 9 11.47 -7.87 -25.33
CA ASN A 9 11.65 -6.71 -26.23
C ASN A 9 11.15 -5.38 -25.65
N GLU A 10 10.79 -5.34 -24.36
CA GLU A 10 10.35 -4.13 -23.67
C GLU A 10 11.40 -3.72 -22.62
N PRO A 11 11.53 -2.42 -22.31
CA PRO A 11 12.39 -1.97 -21.22
C PRO A 11 11.91 -2.56 -19.89
N PRO A 12 12.83 -2.79 -18.93
CA PRO A 12 12.48 -3.32 -17.63
C PRO A 12 11.56 -2.37 -16.85
N GLN A 13 10.95 -2.89 -15.78
CA GLN A 13 10.12 -2.10 -14.90
C GLN A 13 10.93 -0.99 -14.22
N GLY A 14 10.22 0.04 -13.73
CA GLY A 14 10.84 1.17 -13.06
C GLY A 14 11.61 0.81 -11.79
N LEU A 15 12.57 1.66 -11.44
CA LEU A 15 13.35 1.56 -10.22
C LEU A 15 12.44 1.63 -8.97
N SER A 16 12.78 0.85 -7.95
CA SER A 16 12.11 0.91 -6.65
C SER A 16 12.36 2.25 -5.95
N SER A 17 11.49 2.56 -4.99
CA SER A 17 11.63 3.70 -4.09
C SER A 17 12.98 3.71 -3.37
N PHE A 18 13.50 2.55 -2.95
CA PHE A 18 14.84 2.43 -2.36
C PHE A 18 15.93 3.04 -3.25
N THR A 19 16.02 2.58 -4.50
CA THR A 19 17.03 3.08 -5.43
C THR A 19 16.81 4.54 -5.75
N ARG A 20 15.55 4.96 -5.95
CA ARG A 20 15.22 6.36 -6.25
C ARG A 20 15.54 7.32 -5.10
N ILE A 21 15.35 6.91 -3.84
CA ILE A 21 15.77 7.70 -2.68
C ILE A 21 17.30 7.88 -2.69
N ARG A 22 18.06 6.79 -2.89
CA ARG A 22 19.54 6.85 -2.93
C ARG A 22 20.09 7.71 -4.07
N LEU A 23 19.39 7.76 -5.20
CA LEU A 23 19.73 8.63 -6.32
C LEU A 23 19.26 10.08 -6.14
N GLY A 24 18.56 10.41 -5.05
CA GLY A 24 18.00 11.76 -4.82
C GLY A 24 16.77 12.09 -5.69
N TRP A 25 16.15 11.08 -6.33
CA TRP A 25 14.98 11.25 -7.21
C TRP A 25 13.65 11.22 -6.45
N ILE A 26 13.67 10.84 -5.18
CA ILE A 26 12.58 11.02 -4.22
C ILE A 26 13.13 11.91 -3.12
N LYS A 27 12.57 13.12 -3.00
CA LYS A 27 12.95 14.07 -1.96
C LYS A 27 12.41 13.63 -0.60
N ALA A 28 13.00 14.14 0.48
CA ALA A 28 12.59 13.78 1.84
C ALA A 28 11.10 14.06 2.09
N GLU A 29 10.57 15.15 1.54
CA GLU A 29 9.17 15.57 1.69
C GLU A 29 8.21 14.63 0.93
N GLN A 30 8.72 13.86 -0.04
CA GLN A 30 7.96 12.87 -0.79
C GLN A 30 7.89 11.50 -0.10
N ALA A 31 8.59 11.35 1.02
CA ALA A 31 8.56 10.16 1.85
C ALA A 31 7.80 10.44 3.16
N ALA A 32 6.61 9.85 3.31
CA ALA A 32 5.89 9.91 4.56
C ALA A 32 6.56 8.99 5.59
N ILE A 33 6.94 9.52 6.76
CA ILE A 33 7.47 8.70 7.86
C ILE A 33 6.32 8.29 8.77
N VAL A 34 6.28 7.00 9.10
CA VAL A 34 5.42 6.41 10.14
C VAL A 34 6.30 5.54 11.02
N ARG A 35 6.28 5.73 12.34
CA ARG A 35 7.08 4.91 13.26
C ARG A 35 6.30 3.69 13.72
N PRO A 36 7.00 2.58 14.07
CA PRO A 36 6.38 1.47 14.79
C PRO A 36 5.57 1.97 15.99
N GLY A 37 4.36 1.42 16.19
CA GLY A 37 3.43 1.87 17.23
C GLY A 37 2.48 3.00 16.81
N GLU A 38 2.76 3.71 15.70
CA GLU A 38 1.85 4.75 15.18
C GLU A 38 0.73 4.14 14.32
N THR A 39 -0.43 4.81 14.31
CA THR A 39 -1.52 4.55 13.37
C THR A 39 -1.65 5.74 12.43
N LYS A 40 -1.40 5.55 11.12
CA LYS A 40 -1.42 6.65 10.15
C LYS A 40 -1.87 6.21 8.77
N CYS A 41 -2.79 6.98 8.18
CA CYS A 41 -3.19 6.86 6.79
C CYS A 41 -2.28 7.72 5.89
N ALA A 42 -1.91 7.19 4.73
CA ALA A 42 -1.22 7.92 3.66
C ALA A 42 -1.82 7.59 2.30
N PHE A 43 -1.69 8.50 1.33
CA PHE A 43 -2.16 8.31 -0.05
C PHE A 43 -1.01 8.50 -1.02
N LEU A 44 -0.58 7.42 -1.65
CA LEU A 44 0.61 7.35 -2.49
C LEU A 44 0.25 7.54 -3.96
N ALA A 45 0.85 8.55 -4.60
CA ALA A 45 0.79 8.64 -6.05
C ALA A 45 1.52 7.44 -6.67
N PRO A 46 1.12 6.98 -7.88
CA PRO A 46 1.87 5.95 -8.59
C PRO A 46 3.34 6.33 -8.71
N LEU A 47 4.24 5.42 -8.35
CA LEU A 47 5.68 5.71 -8.29
C LEU A 47 6.19 6.23 -9.64
N ALA A 48 5.82 5.58 -10.74
CA ALA A 48 6.19 5.99 -12.10
C ALA A 48 5.60 7.33 -12.55
N LYS A 49 4.49 7.80 -11.94
CA LYS A 49 3.87 9.11 -12.24
C LYS A 49 4.56 10.26 -11.51
N GLY A 50 5.10 10.02 -10.33
CA GLY A 50 5.55 11.09 -9.44
C GLY A 50 4.36 11.80 -8.76
N GLY A 51 4.66 12.83 -7.95
CA GLY A 51 3.69 13.53 -7.12
C GLY A 51 4.22 13.86 -5.73
N GLU A 52 3.31 14.28 -4.85
CA GLU A 52 3.64 14.80 -3.51
C GLU A 52 4.12 13.72 -2.55
N THR A 53 3.43 12.59 -2.45
CA THR A 53 3.83 11.46 -1.59
C THR A 53 3.97 10.21 -2.45
N LEU A 54 5.16 9.61 -2.43
CA LEU A 54 5.51 8.49 -3.30
C LEU A 54 5.77 7.20 -2.53
N VAL A 55 6.16 7.32 -1.27
CA VAL A 55 6.58 6.20 -0.44
C VAL A 55 6.23 6.46 1.01
N VAL A 56 5.86 5.41 1.73
CA VAL A 56 5.89 5.41 3.20
C VAL A 56 7.18 4.75 3.66
N LYS A 57 7.95 5.41 4.52
CA LYS A 57 9.11 4.82 5.21
C LYS A 57 8.73 4.49 6.65
N ILE A 58 8.99 3.26 7.07
CA ILE A 58 8.76 2.76 8.43
C ILE A 58 10.11 2.36 9.04
N PRO A 59 10.77 3.24 9.81
CA PRO A 59 12.05 2.92 10.44
C PRO A 59 11.90 1.82 11.50
N LEU A 60 12.79 0.84 11.50
CA LEU A 60 12.89 -0.20 12.52
C LEU A 60 14.14 0.00 13.39
N SER A 61 14.30 -0.87 14.39
CA SER A 61 15.54 -0.98 15.14
C SER A 61 16.69 -1.50 14.25
N GLY A 62 17.93 -1.21 14.63
CA GLY A 62 19.12 -1.73 13.94
C GLY A 62 19.32 -1.22 12.51
N GLY A 63 18.79 -0.03 12.17
CA GLY A 63 18.98 0.58 10.85
C GLY A 63 18.11 0.01 9.72
N GLN A 64 17.36 -1.06 10.00
CA GLN A 64 16.40 -1.63 9.07
C GLN A 64 15.18 -0.71 8.90
N TYR A 65 14.48 -0.84 7.77
CA TYR A 65 13.21 -0.13 7.55
C TYR A 65 12.36 -0.80 6.49
N TYR A 66 11.05 -0.55 6.54
CA TYR A 66 10.16 -0.84 5.43
C TYR A 66 9.99 0.38 4.52
N LEU A 67 9.83 0.14 3.23
CA LEU A 67 9.30 1.09 2.26
C LEU A 67 8.00 0.53 1.67
N VAL A 68 6.95 1.34 1.63
CA VAL A 68 5.69 1.00 0.95
C VAL A 68 5.56 1.87 -0.29
N GLU A 69 5.43 1.27 -1.47
CA GLU A 69 5.35 1.97 -2.74
C GLU A 69 4.14 1.55 -3.57
N ASN A 70 3.53 2.50 -4.28
CA ASN A 70 2.40 2.25 -5.18
C ASN A 70 2.89 2.00 -6.62
N ARG A 71 2.74 0.76 -7.10
CA ARG A 71 3.15 0.32 -8.44
C ARG A 71 1.94 0.15 -9.35
N GLN A 72 1.93 0.87 -10.47
CA GLN A 72 0.81 0.88 -11.42
C GLN A 72 1.34 0.71 -12.84
N PRO A 73 0.56 0.11 -13.76
CA PRO A 73 1.04 -0.28 -15.09
C PRO A 73 1.09 0.93 -16.04
N ILE A 74 1.91 1.92 -15.71
CA ILE A 74 2.04 3.20 -16.42
C ILE A 74 3.52 3.58 -16.54
N GLY A 75 3.86 4.38 -17.55
CA GLY A 75 5.23 4.84 -17.76
C GLY A 75 6.20 3.67 -17.87
N SER A 76 7.30 3.71 -17.10
CA SER A 76 8.30 2.63 -17.04
C SER A 76 7.77 1.33 -16.42
N ASP A 77 6.64 1.38 -15.71
CA ASP A 77 6.03 0.22 -15.05
C ASP A 77 4.96 -0.47 -15.92
N ARG A 78 4.85 -0.14 -17.22
CA ARG A 78 3.82 -0.69 -18.13
C ARG A 78 3.79 -2.22 -18.25
N ILE A 79 4.90 -2.91 -17.93
CA ILE A 79 5.02 -4.38 -17.97
C ILE A 79 5.22 -5.00 -16.57
N LEU A 80 4.63 -4.41 -15.54
CA LEU A 80 4.63 -5.02 -14.20
C LEU A 80 3.92 -6.38 -14.19
N PRO A 81 4.48 -7.40 -13.50
CA PRO A 81 3.81 -8.68 -13.33
C PRO A 81 2.64 -8.59 -12.32
N ASP A 82 2.63 -7.58 -11.45
CA ASP A 82 1.52 -7.27 -10.54
C ASP A 82 1.45 -5.77 -10.22
N THR A 83 0.28 -5.29 -9.77
CA THR A 83 -0.02 -3.87 -9.50
C THR A 83 -0.48 -3.66 -8.06
N GLY A 84 -0.43 -2.45 -7.50
CA GLY A 84 -0.86 -2.19 -6.11
C GLY A 84 0.31 -1.82 -5.20
N LEU A 85 0.18 -2.13 -3.91
CA LEU A 85 1.20 -1.77 -2.92
C LEU A 85 2.27 -2.86 -2.81
N LEU A 86 3.53 -2.48 -3.02
CA LEU A 86 4.65 -3.33 -2.63
C LEU A 86 5.19 -2.88 -1.28
N VAL A 87 5.53 -3.85 -0.45
CA VAL A 87 6.26 -3.65 0.80
C VAL A 87 7.69 -4.17 0.60
N LEU A 88 8.67 -3.30 0.80
CA LEU A 88 10.09 -3.61 0.70
C LEU A 88 10.70 -3.58 2.09
N LYS A 89 11.34 -4.67 2.52
CA LYS A 89 12.20 -4.66 3.71
C LYS A 89 13.61 -4.27 3.28
N VAL A 90 14.17 -3.28 3.94
CA VAL A 90 15.53 -2.80 3.69
C VAL A 90 16.38 -3.04 4.91
N ASP A 91 17.55 -3.63 4.68
CA ASP A 91 18.59 -3.83 5.67
C ASP A 91 19.89 -3.22 5.11
N THR A 92 20.30 -2.08 5.67
CA THR A 92 21.48 -1.35 5.18
C THR A 92 22.80 -1.98 5.61
N GLU A 93 22.78 -2.81 6.64
CA GLU A 93 23.95 -3.51 7.18
C GLU A 93 24.12 -4.90 6.54
N ALA A 94 23.17 -5.32 5.71
CA ALA A 94 23.25 -6.58 4.97
C ALA A 94 24.50 -6.62 4.10
N GLN A 95 25.29 -7.68 4.24
CA GLN A 95 26.48 -7.93 3.42
C GLN A 95 26.12 -7.85 1.93
N GLU A 96 27.01 -7.28 1.12
CA GLU A 96 26.81 -7.23 -0.34
C GLU A 96 26.46 -8.62 -0.90
N GLY A 97 25.46 -8.67 -1.78
CA GLY A 97 24.94 -9.92 -2.34
C GLY A 97 23.93 -10.67 -1.46
N SER A 98 23.73 -10.30 -0.19
CA SER A 98 22.76 -10.98 0.71
C SER A 98 21.32 -10.42 0.63
N GLY A 99 21.11 -9.43 -0.24
CA GLY A 99 19.81 -8.83 -0.50
C GLY A 99 19.47 -7.69 0.47
N THR A 100 20.16 -6.56 0.32
CA THR A 100 19.90 -5.27 1.01
C THR A 100 18.43 -4.85 0.95
N VAL A 101 17.72 -5.25 -0.12
CA VAL A 101 16.28 -5.01 -0.29
C VAL A 101 15.59 -6.33 -0.60
N LYS A 102 14.55 -6.65 0.16
CA LYS A 102 13.69 -7.82 -0.03
C LYS A 102 12.24 -7.38 -0.23
N ILE A 103 11.54 -8.00 -1.17
CA ILE A 103 10.09 -7.82 -1.33
C ILE A 103 9.42 -8.69 -0.25
N MET A 104 8.49 -8.11 0.49
CA MET A 104 7.58 -8.87 1.34
C MET A 104 6.44 -9.36 0.45
N ASP A 105 6.55 -10.60 -0.03
CA ASP A 105 5.65 -11.17 -1.01
C ASP A 105 4.26 -11.44 -0.42
N ALA A 106 3.23 -10.83 -1.01
CA ALA A 106 1.85 -11.02 -0.57
C ALA A 106 1.31 -12.43 -0.86
N ASP A 107 1.86 -13.12 -1.87
CA ASP A 107 1.54 -14.51 -2.17
C ASP A 107 2.79 -15.29 -2.60
N PRO A 108 3.54 -15.85 -1.63
CA PRO A 108 4.75 -16.63 -1.89
C PRO A 108 4.53 -17.89 -2.73
N SER A 109 3.28 -18.34 -2.93
CA SER A 109 2.98 -19.49 -3.80
C SER A 109 2.97 -19.11 -5.29
N ALA A 110 2.89 -17.81 -5.59
CA ALA A 110 2.89 -17.32 -6.96
C ALA A 110 4.30 -17.27 -7.53
N TYR A 111 4.49 -17.90 -8.68
CA TYR A 111 5.76 -17.79 -9.41
C TYR A 111 6.02 -16.35 -9.86
N HIS A 112 7.31 -16.00 -9.91
CA HIS A 112 7.80 -14.75 -10.48
C HIS A 112 7.19 -13.47 -9.89
N PHE A 113 6.79 -13.49 -8.61
CA PHE A 113 6.16 -12.34 -7.95
C PHE A 113 4.89 -11.83 -8.66
N SER A 114 4.23 -12.68 -9.46
CA SER A 114 3.01 -12.34 -10.22
C SER A 114 1.81 -11.98 -9.35
N ARG A 115 1.88 -12.22 -8.05
CA ARG A 115 0.88 -11.82 -7.05
C ARG A 115 1.49 -11.22 -5.79
N ALA A 116 2.64 -10.55 -5.93
CA ALA A 116 3.41 -10.04 -4.80
C ALA A 116 2.90 -8.73 -4.20
N ALA A 117 2.00 -8.02 -4.88
CA ALA A 117 1.47 -6.76 -4.37
C ALA A 117 0.27 -6.99 -3.44
N PHE A 118 0.24 -6.19 -2.38
CA PHE A 118 -0.91 -6.09 -1.50
C PHE A 118 -2.00 -5.21 -2.14
N LYS A 119 -3.23 -5.71 -2.11
CA LYS A 119 -4.42 -5.05 -2.67
C LYS A 119 -5.60 -5.26 -1.76
N LEU A 120 -6.44 -4.24 -1.60
CA LEU A 120 -7.71 -4.37 -0.88
C LEU A 120 -8.78 -4.98 -1.80
N VAL A 121 -8.78 -6.30 -1.94
CA VAL A 121 -9.68 -7.06 -2.81
C VAL A 121 -10.47 -8.08 -1.98
N MET A 122 -11.79 -8.08 -2.17
CA MET A 122 -12.68 -9.02 -1.50
C MET A 122 -12.32 -10.47 -1.85
N GLY A 123 -12.19 -11.33 -0.85
CA GLY A 123 -11.87 -12.75 -1.05
C GLY A 123 -10.41 -13.04 -1.41
N SER A 124 -9.53 -12.03 -1.42
CA SER A 124 -8.07 -12.22 -1.57
C SER A 124 -7.40 -12.42 -0.21
N GLY A 125 -6.33 -13.22 -0.16
CA GLY A 125 -5.45 -13.31 1.02
C GLY A 125 -4.51 -12.10 1.17
N ASN A 126 -4.33 -11.32 0.09
CA ASN A 126 -3.26 -10.32 -0.04
C ASN A 126 -3.68 -8.93 0.48
N ASN A 127 -4.59 -8.89 1.45
CA ASN A 127 -5.25 -7.67 1.91
C ASN A 127 -4.46 -6.90 2.97
N TYR A 128 -3.38 -7.48 3.53
CA TYR A 128 -2.53 -6.81 4.51
C TYR A 128 -1.17 -7.51 4.61
N PHE A 129 -0.17 -6.75 5.03
CA PHE A 129 1.10 -7.26 5.53
C PHE A 129 1.14 -7.11 7.04
N GLU A 130 1.75 -8.05 7.75
CA GLU A 130 1.94 -7.98 9.20
C GLU A 130 3.35 -8.41 9.59
N ASP A 131 3.95 -7.65 10.51
CA ASP A 131 5.16 -8.00 11.24
C ASP A 131 4.93 -7.74 12.73
N PRO A 132 4.47 -8.75 13.49
CA PRO A 132 4.16 -8.60 14.90
C PRO A 132 5.41 -8.29 15.73
N SER A 133 6.58 -8.78 15.31
CA SER A 133 7.85 -8.57 16.03
C SER A 133 8.27 -7.10 16.08
N ASN A 134 7.86 -6.33 15.07
CA ASN A 134 8.07 -4.90 15.00
C ASN A 134 6.79 -4.10 15.28
N GLY A 135 5.68 -4.75 15.63
CA GLY A 135 4.41 -4.09 15.94
C GLY A 135 3.78 -3.35 14.75
N ILE A 136 3.90 -3.93 13.54
CA ILE A 136 3.46 -3.28 12.29
C ILE A 136 2.41 -4.13 11.58
N VAL A 137 1.36 -3.47 11.11
CA VAL A 137 0.39 -3.94 10.13
C VAL A 137 0.26 -2.89 9.03
N ILE A 138 0.29 -3.31 7.77
CA ILE A 138 0.16 -2.44 6.59
C ILE A 138 -1.05 -2.91 5.77
N ILE A 139 -2.05 -2.05 5.61
CA ILE A 139 -3.31 -2.38 4.93
C ILE A 139 -3.47 -1.44 3.72
N PRO A 140 -3.53 -1.95 2.49
CA PRO A 140 -3.98 -1.16 1.34
C PRO A 140 -5.41 -0.67 1.58
N LEU A 141 -5.69 0.57 1.19
CA LEU A 141 -7.02 1.18 1.28
C LEU A 141 -7.60 1.43 -0.12
N TRP A 142 -8.68 2.18 -0.20
CA TRP A 142 -9.26 2.64 -1.46
C TRP A 142 -8.35 3.65 -2.18
N VAL A 143 -8.65 3.87 -3.46
CA VAL A 143 -8.07 4.95 -4.26
C VAL A 143 -8.85 6.25 -4.05
N GLU A 144 -8.14 7.35 -3.88
CA GLU A 144 -8.69 8.70 -3.73
C GLU A 144 -7.86 9.68 -4.57
N GLY A 145 -8.50 10.43 -5.47
CA GLY A 145 -7.79 11.36 -6.36
C GLY A 145 -6.69 10.71 -7.23
N GLY A 146 -6.85 9.43 -7.58
CA GLY A 146 -5.84 8.65 -8.32
C GLY A 146 -4.61 8.25 -7.49
N LYS A 147 -4.63 8.44 -6.17
CA LYS A 147 -3.60 8.00 -5.22
C LYS A 147 -4.09 6.75 -4.48
N GLN A 148 -3.21 5.77 -4.30
CA GLN A 148 -3.51 4.54 -3.56
C GLN A 148 -3.40 4.81 -2.06
N GLY A 149 -4.47 4.59 -1.31
CA GLY A 149 -4.44 4.69 0.14
C GLY A 149 -3.70 3.51 0.78
N VAL A 150 -3.07 3.77 1.92
CA VAL A 150 -2.45 2.79 2.82
C VAL A 150 -2.65 3.21 4.27
N LEU A 151 -2.95 2.25 5.14
CA LEU A 151 -2.90 2.40 6.58
C LEU A 151 -1.67 1.65 7.10
N ILE A 152 -0.88 2.32 7.93
CA ILE A 152 0.13 1.69 8.78
C ILE A 152 -0.44 1.76 10.19
N THR A 153 -0.48 0.63 10.90
CA THR A 153 -1.02 0.54 12.25
C THR A 153 -0.34 -0.59 13.02
N THR A 154 -0.81 -0.83 14.24
CA THR A 154 -0.35 -1.88 15.14
C THR A 154 -1.24 -3.14 15.04
N PRO A 155 -0.72 -4.33 15.42
CA PRO A 155 -1.49 -5.58 15.44
C PRO A 155 -2.80 -5.52 16.22
N ASP A 156 -2.85 -4.81 17.35
CA ASP A 156 -4.06 -4.66 18.18
C ASP A 156 -5.21 -3.95 17.46
N LYS A 157 -4.91 -3.05 16.53
CA LYS A 157 -5.92 -2.34 15.70
C LYS A 157 -6.10 -2.95 14.32
N GLY A 158 -5.14 -3.77 13.86
CA GLY A 158 -5.06 -4.26 12.48
C GLY A 158 -6.32 -4.99 12.03
N ARG A 159 -6.86 -5.87 12.88
CA ARG A 159 -8.08 -6.64 12.55
C ARG A 159 -9.31 -5.76 12.36
N GLU A 160 -9.54 -4.82 13.27
CA GLU A 160 -10.67 -3.90 13.19
C GLU A 160 -10.54 -2.96 11.99
N ALA A 161 -9.34 -2.42 11.78
CA ALA A 161 -9.05 -1.57 10.64
C ALA A 161 -9.24 -2.30 9.30
N LEU A 162 -8.78 -3.54 9.19
CA LEU A 162 -8.92 -4.33 7.97
C LEU A 162 -10.40 -4.60 7.65
N ASP A 163 -11.18 -5.04 8.63
CA ASP A 163 -12.61 -5.29 8.48
C ASP A 163 -13.38 -4.02 8.06
N ALA A 164 -13.07 -2.87 8.67
CA ALA A 164 -13.64 -1.58 8.27
C ALA A 164 -13.23 -1.19 6.84
N ALA A 165 -11.95 -1.34 6.48
CA ALA A 165 -11.45 -1.04 5.14
C ALA A 165 -12.17 -1.88 4.07
N ILE A 166 -12.34 -3.18 4.34
CA ILE A 166 -13.06 -4.12 3.47
C ILE A 166 -14.50 -3.67 3.24
N LYS A 167 -15.22 -3.32 4.31
CA LYS A 167 -16.61 -2.83 4.23
C LYS A 167 -16.72 -1.53 3.43
N ILE A 168 -15.81 -0.58 3.66
CA ILE A 168 -15.77 0.68 2.93
C ILE A 168 -15.48 0.43 1.45
N GLN A 169 -14.51 -0.44 1.13
CA GLN A 169 -14.18 -0.80 -0.25
C GLN A 169 -15.37 -1.46 -0.96
N LYS A 170 -16.09 -2.36 -0.25
CA LYS A 170 -17.31 -2.97 -0.77
C LYS A 170 -18.35 -1.90 -1.10
N LEU A 171 -18.63 -0.97 -0.18
CA LEU A 171 -19.55 0.14 -0.41
C LEU A 171 -19.14 1.00 -1.62
N ILE A 172 -17.85 1.34 -1.75
CA ILE A 172 -17.33 2.12 -2.88
C ILE A 172 -17.56 1.38 -4.21
N SER A 173 -17.32 0.06 -4.24
CA SER A 173 -17.48 -0.78 -5.43
C SER A 173 -18.94 -1.01 -5.82
N SER A 174 -19.86 -1.05 -4.84
CA SER A 174 -21.30 -1.19 -5.10
C SER A 174 -21.93 0.06 -5.72
N PHE A 175 -21.30 1.22 -5.57
CA PHE A 175 -21.81 2.50 -6.09
C PHE A 175 -20.72 3.28 -6.85
N PRO A 176 -20.24 2.84 -8.02
CA PRO A 176 -19.19 3.52 -8.77
C PRO A 176 -19.63 4.92 -9.28
N GLU A 177 -18.68 5.76 -9.68
CA GLU A 177 -19.02 7.06 -10.29
C GLU A 177 -19.63 6.89 -11.70
N PRO A 178 -20.60 7.76 -12.09
CA PRO A 178 -21.24 8.77 -11.26
C PRO A 178 -22.21 8.15 -10.25
N ARG A 179 -22.10 8.52 -8.96
CA ARG A 179 -22.94 7.94 -7.88
C ARG A 179 -23.93 8.95 -7.27
N PRO A 180 -25.06 8.49 -6.68
CA PRO A 180 -26.02 9.38 -6.03
C PRO A 180 -25.40 10.24 -4.92
N LYS A 181 -25.81 11.50 -4.80
CA LYS A 181 -25.27 12.47 -3.81
C LYS A 181 -25.27 11.91 -2.38
N GLY A 182 -26.35 11.24 -1.97
CA GLY A 182 -26.44 10.62 -0.64
C GLY A 182 -25.36 9.54 -0.40
N ARG A 183 -25.07 8.72 -1.42
CA ARG A 183 -24.02 7.69 -1.34
C ARG A 183 -22.62 8.30 -1.36
N ALA A 184 -22.40 9.35 -2.14
CA ALA A 184 -21.14 10.10 -2.12
C ALA A 184 -20.84 10.68 -0.71
N VAL A 185 -21.84 11.34 -0.09
CA VAL A 185 -21.72 11.88 1.27
C VAL A 185 -21.45 10.78 2.30
N GLN A 186 -22.16 9.65 2.21
CA GLN A 186 -21.97 8.52 3.13
C GLN A 186 -20.55 7.93 3.02
N ILE A 187 -20.05 7.72 1.79
CA ILE A 187 -18.70 7.21 1.57
C ILE A 187 -17.67 8.18 2.15
N GLU A 188 -17.82 9.48 1.92
CA GLU A 188 -16.87 10.46 2.45
C GLU A 188 -16.89 10.51 3.98
N LYS A 189 -18.06 10.35 4.60
CA LYS A 189 -18.16 10.21 6.06
C LYS A 189 -17.46 8.95 6.57
N CYS A 190 -17.60 7.81 5.89
CA CYS A 190 -16.87 6.59 6.24
C CYS A 190 -15.35 6.80 6.16
N ARG A 191 -14.88 7.43 5.08
CA ARG A 191 -13.44 7.75 4.89
C ARG A 191 -12.92 8.66 6.00
N THR A 192 -13.70 9.67 6.36
CA THR A 192 -13.34 10.62 7.42
C THR A 192 -13.20 9.92 8.77
N LEU A 193 -14.18 9.09 9.15
CA LEU A 193 -14.13 8.28 10.38
C LEU A 193 -12.94 7.32 10.38
N PHE A 194 -12.69 6.65 9.25
CA PHE A 194 -11.54 5.74 9.13
C PHE A 194 -10.21 6.49 9.31
N LYS A 195 -10.06 7.65 8.66
CA LYS A 195 -8.87 8.51 8.78
C LYS A 195 -8.69 9.05 10.21
N SER A 196 -9.77 9.21 10.97
CA SER A 196 -9.72 9.56 12.40
C SER A 196 -9.58 8.35 13.33
N ILE A 197 -9.26 7.16 12.81
CA ILE A 197 -9.01 5.92 13.56
C ILE A 197 -10.30 5.35 14.21
N ALA A 198 -11.48 5.88 13.86
CA ALA A 198 -12.78 5.35 14.31
C ALA A 198 -13.23 4.17 13.43
N PHE A 199 -12.44 3.10 13.39
CA PHE A 199 -12.61 1.99 12.44
C PHE A 199 -13.95 1.27 12.61
N SER A 200 -14.34 0.94 13.84
CA SER A 200 -15.65 0.33 14.13
C SER A 200 -16.83 1.16 13.61
N GLU A 201 -16.83 2.46 13.87
CA GLU A 201 -17.88 3.38 13.41
C GLU A 201 -17.90 3.48 11.89
N ALA A 202 -16.73 3.60 11.26
CA ALA A 202 -16.60 3.66 9.81
C ALA A 202 -17.12 2.38 9.16
N GLY A 203 -16.78 1.21 9.70
CA GLY A 203 -17.24 -0.10 9.23
C GLY A 203 -18.76 -0.28 9.40
N ALA A 204 -19.31 0.14 10.54
CA ALA A 204 -20.76 0.09 10.79
C ALA A 204 -21.55 1.00 9.84
N LEU A 205 -21.05 2.22 9.59
CA LEU A 205 -21.65 3.15 8.63
C LEU A 205 -21.58 2.62 7.19
N ALA A 206 -20.46 1.98 6.83
CA ALA A 206 -20.29 1.38 5.51
C ALA A 206 -21.26 0.23 5.28
N ARG A 207 -21.44 -0.65 6.27
CA ARG A 207 -22.39 -1.78 6.21
C ARG A 207 -23.82 -1.33 5.96
N LYS A 208 -24.31 -0.33 6.72
CA LYS A 208 -25.64 0.28 6.53
C LYS A 208 -25.84 0.90 5.15
N GLY A 209 -24.78 1.13 4.38
CA GLY A 209 -24.87 1.66 3.03
C GLY A 209 -25.10 0.61 1.96
N ILE A 210 -24.87 -0.67 2.27
CA ILE A 210 -24.98 -1.80 1.36
C ILE A 210 -26.30 -2.55 1.57
N ASP A 211 -26.76 -2.61 2.82
CA ASP A 211 -28.11 -3.06 3.19
C ASP A 211 -29.19 -2.12 2.62
#